data_AF-A0A5S9WLY2-F1
#
_entry.id   AF-A0A5S9WLY2-F1
#
_cell.length_a   1.000
_cell.length_b   1.000
_cell.length_c   1.000
_cell.angle_alpha   90.00
_cell.angle_beta   90.00
_cell.angle_gamma   90.00
#
_symmetry.space_group_name_H-M   'P 1'
#
loop_
_entity.id
_entity.type
_entity.pdbx_description
1 polymer ?
#
loop_
_entity_poly.entity_id
_entity_poly.type
_entity_poly.pdbx_seq_one_letter_code
_entity_poly.pdbx_strand_id
1 'polypeptide(L)'
;MAETKNWYNTREAIEKTSPSRLDGINLKEETFQRWSYTSFLQELGQRLNNPQKTIATAIVLCQRFFTRQSLTKNDPKTVAIICMFIAGKVEGSPRPAGDVLFVSYRVLFNKEPLRDVFERLKMTVLTGEKLVLSTLECDLEIEHPYKLVMDWVKRSVKTEDGRRLCQAAFNFVNDSLRTSLCLHRIGCYIYRFEHV
;
A
#
# COMPACT_ATOMS: atom_id res chain seq x y z
N MET A 1 24.41 12.44 -9.43
CA MET A 1 23.70 12.46 -8.12
C MET A 1 22.27 12.04 -8.42
N ALA A 2 21.83 10.88 -7.96
CA ALA A 2 20.42 10.52 -8.11
C ALA A 2 19.60 11.50 -7.26
N GLU A 3 18.70 12.26 -7.89
CA GLU A 3 17.70 13.02 -7.13
C GLU A 3 16.96 12.05 -6.23
N THR A 4 17.00 12.27 -4.91
CA THR A 4 16.16 11.54 -3.97
C THR A 4 14.71 11.83 -4.31
N LYS A 5 14.04 10.85 -4.92
CA LYS A 5 12.63 10.92 -5.31
C LYS A 5 11.79 11.18 -4.07
N ASN A 6 11.14 12.34 -4.02
CA ASN A 6 10.35 12.74 -2.86
C ASN A 6 8.90 12.28 -3.02
N TRP A 7 8.53 11.20 -2.32
CA TRP A 7 7.15 10.71 -2.23
C TRP A 7 6.32 11.39 -1.14
N TYR A 8 6.96 12.26 -0.35
CA TYR A 8 6.33 12.92 0.76
C TYR A 8 5.70 14.25 0.34
N ASN A 9 4.42 14.36 0.64
CA ASN A 9 3.59 15.50 0.31
C ASN A 9 3.24 16.27 1.59
N THR A 10 2.99 17.57 1.43
CA THR A 10 2.35 18.34 2.50
C THR A 10 0.91 17.86 2.66
N ARG A 11 0.36 18.03 3.86
CA ARG A 11 -1.05 17.75 4.12
C ARG A 11 -1.96 18.52 3.15
N GLU A 12 -1.65 19.79 2.91
CA GLU A 12 -2.38 20.63 1.98
C GLU A 12 -2.34 20.11 0.54
N ALA A 13 -1.19 19.61 0.08
CA ALA A 13 -1.08 19.04 -1.26
C ALA A 13 -1.97 17.79 -1.44
N ILE A 14 -2.03 16.92 -0.43
CA ILE A 14 -2.89 15.74 -0.44
C ILE A 14 -4.38 16.14 -0.37
N GLU A 15 -4.73 17.08 0.49
CA GLU A 15 -6.14 17.42 0.75
C GLU A 15 -6.76 18.32 -0.34
N LYS A 16 -5.96 19.21 -0.97
CA LYS A 16 -6.45 20.26 -1.87
C LYS A 16 -6.00 20.13 -3.32
N THR A 17 -4.85 19.52 -3.60
CA THR A 17 -4.25 19.52 -4.95
C THR A 17 -3.90 18.13 -5.47
N SER A 18 -4.53 17.08 -4.93
CA SER A 18 -4.36 15.72 -5.47
C SER A 18 -4.88 15.66 -6.92
N PRO A 19 -4.35 14.76 -7.78
CA PRO A 19 -4.89 14.56 -9.13
C PRO A 19 -6.40 14.25 -9.13
N SER A 20 -6.86 13.45 -8.17
CA SER A 20 -8.28 13.15 -7.97
C SER A 20 -9.09 14.40 -7.65
N ARG A 21 -8.54 15.32 -6.85
CA ARG A 21 -9.18 16.60 -6.54
C ARG A 21 -9.33 17.49 -7.76
N LEU A 22 -8.28 17.58 -8.57
CA LEU A 22 -8.30 18.35 -9.81
C LEU A 22 -9.31 17.78 -10.81
N ASP A 23 -9.55 16.47 -10.78
CA ASP A 23 -10.57 15.79 -11.60
C ASP A 23 -11.97 15.78 -10.93
N GLY A 24 -12.19 16.55 -9.85
CA GLY A 24 -13.52 16.80 -9.28
C GLY A 24 -13.97 15.85 -8.16
N ILE A 25 -13.12 14.92 -7.70
CA ILE A 25 -13.44 14.08 -6.53
C ILE A 25 -13.26 14.90 -5.26
N ASN A 26 -14.30 15.00 -4.44
CA ASN A 26 -14.23 15.71 -3.16
C ASN A 26 -13.43 14.93 -2.08
N LEU A 27 -13.09 15.59 -0.97
CA LEU A 27 -12.18 15.04 0.05
C LEU A 27 -12.73 13.79 0.73
N LYS A 28 -14.03 13.80 1.03
CA LYS A 28 -14.68 12.68 1.70
C LYS A 28 -14.67 11.45 0.80
N GLU A 29 -14.99 11.64 -0.47
CA GLU A 29 -14.99 10.57 -1.47
C GLU A 29 -13.59 10.02 -1.72
N GLU A 30 -12.59 10.88 -1.96
CA GLU A 30 -11.21 10.42 -2.14
C GLU A 30 -10.70 9.68 -0.89
N THR A 31 -10.97 10.19 0.30
CA THR A 31 -10.59 9.55 1.56
C THR A 31 -11.24 8.17 1.70
N PHE A 32 -12.53 8.07 1.39
CA PHE A 32 -13.25 6.80 1.44
C PHE A 32 -12.70 5.79 0.43
N GLN A 33 -12.43 6.21 -0.81
CA GLN A 33 -11.84 5.32 -1.81
C GLN A 33 -10.44 4.84 -1.41
N ARG A 34 -9.61 5.74 -0.85
CA ARG A 34 -8.30 5.38 -0.29
C ARG A 34 -8.40 4.35 0.83
N TRP A 35 -9.31 4.56 1.77
CA TRP A 35 -9.58 3.60 2.82
C TRP A 35 -10.11 2.26 2.26
N SER A 36 -10.97 2.30 1.24
CA SER A 36 -11.59 1.12 0.63
C SER A 36 -10.59 0.25 -0.11
N TYR A 37 -9.69 0.81 -0.94
CA TYR A 37 -8.70 -0.02 -1.63
C TYR A 37 -7.62 -0.54 -0.67
N THR A 38 -7.24 0.21 0.37
CA THR A 38 -6.25 -0.26 1.35
C THR A 38 -6.81 -1.39 2.22
N SER A 39 -8.08 -1.29 2.62
CA SER A 39 -8.78 -2.38 3.32
C SER A 39 -8.88 -3.63 2.46
N PHE A 40 -9.18 -3.47 1.17
CA PHE A 40 -9.18 -4.56 0.20
C PHE A 40 -7.80 -5.22 0.04
N LEU A 41 -6.73 -4.43 -0.07
CA LEU A 41 -5.34 -4.96 -0.13
C LEU A 41 -4.99 -5.77 1.12
N GLN A 42 -5.41 -5.30 2.30
CA GLN A 42 -5.19 -6.01 3.55
C GLN A 42 -5.86 -7.38 3.55
N GLU A 43 -7.15 -7.45 3.17
CA GLU A 43 -7.87 -8.72 3.10
C GLU A 43 -7.30 -9.65 2.01
N LEU A 44 -7.03 -9.11 0.81
CA LEU A 44 -6.46 -9.87 -0.31
C LEU A 44 -5.12 -10.50 0.08
N GLY A 45 -4.23 -9.71 0.67
CA GLY A 45 -2.91 -10.19 1.09
C GLY A 45 -2.99 -11.27 2.17
N GLN A 46 -3.92 -11.14 3.12
CA GLN A 46 -4.18 -12.18 4.14
C GLN A 46 -4.67 -13.47 3.50
N ARG A 47 -5.64 -13.39 2.57
CA ARG A 47 -6.18 -14.56 1.85
C ARG A 47 -5.13 -15.24 0.97
N LEU A 48 -4.17 -14.48 0.44
CA LEU A 48 -3.02 -14.98 -0.32
C LEU A 48 -1.89 -15.50 0.57
N ASN A 49 -2.03 -15.45 1.91
CA ASN A 49 -0.97 -15.77 2.87
C ASN A 49 0.34 -15.01 2.56
N ASN A 50 0.25 -13.75 2.18
CA ASN A 50 1.42 -12.90 2.02
C ASN A 50 1.87 -12.35 3.39
N PRO A 51 3.19 -12.20 3.64
CA PRO A 51 3.68 -11.54 4.85
C PRO A 51 3.14 -10.11 4.97
N GLN A 52 2.93 -9.63 6.20
CA GLN A 52 2.41 -8.27 6.43
C GLN A 52 3.29 -7.19 5.79
N LYS A 53 4.61 -7.40 5.71
CA LYS A 53 5.53 -6.49 5.00
C LYS A 53 5.16 -6.34 3.52
N THR A 54 4.85 -7.44 2.84
CA THR A 54 4.38 -7.46 1.45
C THR A 54 3.07 -6.71 1.28
N ILE A 55 2.13 -6.91 2.20
CA ILE A 55 0.83 -6.22 2.19
C ILE A 55 1.04 -4.71 2.37
N ALA A 56 1.89 -4.32 3.32
CA ALA A 56 2.24 -2.93 3.57
C ALA A 56 2.89 -2.29 2.34
N THR A 57 3.83 -2.98 1.68
CA THR A 57 4.43 -2.52 0.42
C THR A 57 3.36 -2.29 -0.63
N ALA A 58 2.45 -3.25 -0.85
CA ALA A 58 1.35 -3.09 -1.81
C ALA A 58 0.47 -1.86 -1.53
N ILE A 59 0.15 -1.62 -0.25
CA ILE A 59 -0.61 -0.44 0.19
C ILE A 59 0.13 0.85 -0.14
N VAL A 60 1.42 0.94 0.20
CA VAL A 60 2.22 2.16 -0.06
C VAL A 60 2.38 2.41 -1.56
N LEU A 61 2.61 1.37 -2.37
CA LEU A 61 2.68 1.51 -3.83
C LEU A 61 1.36 2.05 -4.41
N CYS A 62 0.22 1.55 -3.94
CA CYS A 62 -1.09 2.01 -4.39
C CYS A 62 -1.36 3.47 -3.95
N GLN A 63 -1.00 3.81 -2.70
CA GLN A 63 -1.10 5.18 -2.18
C GLN A 63 -0.23 6.15 -3.00
N ARG A 64 1.02 5.78 -3.31
CA ARG A 64 1.96 6.54 -4.16
C ARG A 64 1.44 6.67 -5.60
N PHE A 65 0.83 5.62 -6.15
CA PHE A 65 0.23 5.68 -7.49
C PHE A 65 -0.84 6.78 -7.55
N PHE A 66 -1.75 6.81 -6.58
CA PHE A 66 -2.82 7.80 -6.51
C PHE A 66 -2.39 9.20 -6.00
N THR A 67 -1.10 9.45 -5.74
CA THR A 67 -0.60 10.84 -5.64
C THR A 67 -0.26 11.43 -7.00
N ARG A 68 -0.06 10.58 -8.02
CA ARG A 68 0.30 10.97 -9.39
C ARG A 68 -0.81 10.75 -10.39
N GLN A 69 -1.70 9.80 -10.10
CA GLN A 69 -2.84 9.43 -10.92
C GLN A 69 -4.15 9.71 -10.21
N SER A 70 -5.19 9.94 -11.00
CA SER A 70 -6.53 10.21 -10.48
C SER A 70 -7.34 8.92 -10.33
N LEU A 71 -8.14 8.89 -9.26
CA LEU A 71 -9.16 7.86 -9.00
C LEU A 71 -10.31 7.89 -10.02
N THR A 72 -10.52 8.99 -10.76
CA THR A 72 -11.52 9.03 -11.85
C THR A 72 -11.06 8.30 -13.10
N LYS A 73 -9.74 8.22 -13.32
CA LYS A 73 -9.12 7.68 -14.54
C LYS A 73 -8.69 6.22 -14.41
N ASN A 74 -8.58 5.72 -13.17
CA ASN A 74 -8.07 4.39 -12.89
C ASN A 74 -8.93 3.70 -11.83
N ASP A 75 -9.39 2.47 -12.11
CA ASP A 75 -10.13 1.68 -11.14
C ASP A 75 -9.24 1.31 -9.94
N PRO A 76 -9.59 1.73 -8.70
CA PRO A 76 -8.72 1.53 -7.54
C PRO A 76 -8.52 0.07 -7.16
N LYS A 77 -9.50 -0.81 -7.43
CA LYS A 77 -9.40 -2.23 -7.13
C LYS A 77 -8.45 -2.94 -8.10
N THR A 78 -8.51 -2.59 -9.38
CA THR A 78 -7.58 -3.08 -10.41
C THR A 78 -6.15 -2.65 -10.10
N VAL A 79 -5.92 -1.37 -9.78
CA VAL A 79 -4.59 -0.88 -9.37
C VAL A 79 -4.10 -1.60 -8.12
N ALA A 80 -4.96 -1.79 -7.12
CA ALA A 80 -4.61 -2.56 -5.92
C ALA A 80 -4.17 -4.00 -6.25
N ILE A 81 -4.89 -4.72 -7.11
CA ILE A 81 -4.50 -6.08 -7.54
C ILE A 81 -3.09 -6.08 -8.16
N ILE A 82 -2.82 -5.10 -9.04
CA ILE A 82 -1.51 -4.95 -9.69
C ILE A 82 -0.41 -4.65 -8.64
N CYS A 83 -0.67 -3.72 -7.71
CA CYS A 83 0.27 -3.39 -6.63
C CYS A 83 0.56 -4.59 -5.72
N MET A 84 -0.44 -5.44 -5.41
CA MET A 84 -0.22 -6.67 -4.65
C MET A 84 0.68 -7.65 -5.40
N PHE A 85 0.44 -7.82 -6.71
CA PHE A 85 1.28 -8.67 -7.55
C PHE A 85 2.73 -8.17 -7.63
N ILE A 86 2.95 -6.86 -7.80
CA ILE A 86 4.28 -6.24 -7.81
C ILE A 86 4.97 -6.38 -6.45
N ALA A 87 4.28 -6.05 -5.35
CA ALA A 87 4.83 -6.12 -4.00
C ALA A 87 5.31 -7.52 -3.63
N GLY A 88 4.57 -8.56 -4.05
CA GLY A 88 5.00 -9.95 -3.87
C GLY A 88 6.37 -10.22 -4.50
N LYS A 89 6.63 -9.70 -5.70
CA LYS A 89 7.94 -9.85 -6.36
C LYS A 89 9.03 -9.07 -5.62
N VAL A 90 8.75 -7.82 -5.25
CA VAL A 90 9.69 -6.91 -4.58
C VAL A 90 10.13 -7.46 -3.22
N GLU A 91 9.21 -8.02 -2.45
CA GLU A 91 9.45 -8.48 -1.08
C GLU A 91 9.86 -9.97 -1.00
N GLY A 92 10.10 -10.62 -2.14
CA GLY A 92 10.52 -12.02 -2.17
C GLY A 92 9.43 -13.03 -1.79
N SER A 93 8.16 -12.63 -1.86
CA SER A 93 6.99 -13.51 -1.64
C SER A 93 6.04 -13.51 -2.86
N PRO A 94 6.52 -13.84 -4.07
CA PRO A 94 5.72 -13.74 -5.28
C PRO A 94 4.56 -14.75 -5.28
N ARG A 95 3.43 -14.34 -5.84
CA ARG A 95 2.29 -15.21 -6.15
C ARG A 95 2.05 -15.22 -7.66
N PRO A 96 1.66 -16.34 -8.27
CA PRO A 96 1.24 -16.36 -9.67
C PRO A 96 0.14 -15.33 -9.92
N ALA A 97 0.20 -14.62 -11.05
CA ALA A 97 -0.82 -13.62 -11.39
C ALA A 97 -2.24 -14.21 -11.39
N GLY A 98 -2.38 -15.47 -11.82
CA GLY A 98 -3.65 -16.18 -11.80
C GLY A 98 -4.22 -16.37 -10.39
N ASP A 99 -3.39 -16.71 -9.41
CA ASP A 99 -3.81 -16.88 -8.02
C ASP A 99 -4.24 -15.55 -7.40
N VAL A 100 -3.46 -14.49 -7.64
CA VAL A 100 -3.78 -13.13 -7.17
C VAL A 100 -5.14 -12.70 -7.73
N LEU A 101 -5.37 -12.90 -9.03
CA LEU A 101 -6.63 -12.58 -9.69
C LEU A 101 -7.80 -13.39 -9.14
N PHE A 102 -7.62 -14.71 -9.03
CA PHE A 102 -8.65 -15.62 -8.54
C PHE A 102 -9.09 -15.24 -7.12
N VAL A 103 -8.14 -15.06 -6.21
CA VAL A 103 -8.44 -14.65 -4.83
C VAL A 103 -9.04 -13.24 -4.78
N SER A 104 -8.54 -12.30 -5.60
CA SER A 104 -9.10 -10.95 -5.65
C SER A 104 -10.56 -10.93 -6.09
N TYR A 105 -10.93 -11.75 -7.07
CA TYR A 105 -12.31 -11.85 -7.55
C TYR A 105 -13.24 -12.41 -6.48
N ARG A 106 -12.79 -13.43 -5.74
CA ARG A 106 -13.51 -13.99 -4.60
C ARG A 106 -13.70 -12.98 -3.48
N VAL A 107 -12.69 -12.17 -3.17
CA VAL A 107 -12.79 -11.09 -2.16
C VAL A 107 -13.79 -10.02 -2.58
N LEU A 108 -13.81 -9.63 -3.86
CA LEU A 108 -14.69 -8.56 -4.35
C LEU A 108 -16.15 -9.00 -4.55
N PHE A 109 -16.38 -10.22 -5.04
CA PHE A 109 -17.70 -10.64 -5.52
C PHE A 109 -18.26 -11.86 -4.79
N ASN A 110 -17.48 -12.49 -3.91
CA ASN A 110 -17.83 -13.75 -3.24
C ASN A 110 -18.27 -14.86 -4.22
N LYS A 111 -17.63 -14.89 -5.39
CA LYS A 111 -17.93 -15.81 -6.50
C LYS A 111 -16.64 -16.26 -7.17
N GLU A 112 -16.75 -17.33 -7.96
CA GLU A 112 -15.69 -17.75 -8.86
C GLU A 112 -15.78 -17.00 -10.20
N PRO A 113 -14.64 -16.55 -10.76
CA PRO A 113 -14.65 -15.86 -12.05
C PRO A 113 -14.97 -16.84 -13.18
N LEU A 114 -15.82 -16.40 -14.12
CA LEU A 114 -15.98 -17.08 -15.41
C LEU A 114 -14.66 -17.02 -16.19
N ARG A 115 -14.36 -18.04 -16.99
CA ARG A 115 -13.09 -18.18 -17.70
C ARG A 115 -12.75 -16.98 -18.58
N ASP A 116 -13.73 -16.46 -19.32
CA ASP A 116 -13.56 -15.32 -20.21
C ASP A 116 -13.30 -14.01 -19.44
N VAL A 117 -13.99 -13.82 -18.31
CA VAL A 117 -13.77 -12.69 -17.39
C VAL A 117 -12.36 -12.75 -16.82
N PHE A 118 -11.93 -13.94 -16.39
CA PHE A 118 -10.61 -14.17 -15.80
C PHE A 118 -9.48 -13.82 -16.79
N GLU A 119 -9.56 -14.29 -18.03
CA GLU A 119 -8.54 -13.97 -19.05
C GLU A 119 -8.48 -12.48 -19.37
N ARG A 120 -9.63 -11.79 -19.43
CA ARG A 120 -9.65 -10.33 -19.61
C ARG A 120 -8.98 -9.61 -18.45
N LEU A 121 -9.32 -9.97 -17.21
CA LEU A 121 -8.71 -9.37 -16.01
C LEU A 121 -7.19 -9.63 -15.97
N LYS A 122 -6.75 -10.81 -16.38
CA LYS A 122 -5.33 -11.16 -16.48
C LYS A 122 -4.59 -10.27 -17.45
N MET A 123 -5.14 -10.04 -18.64
CA MET A 123 -4.55 -9.12 -19.61
C MET A 123 -4.51 -7.68 -19.08
N THR A 124 -5.56 -7.23 -18.39
CA THR A 124 -5.59 -5.91 -17.74
C THR A 124 -4.50 -5.78 -16.68
N VAL A 125 -4.31 -6.78 -15.82
CA VAL A 125 -3.27 -6.74 -14.78
C VAL A 125 -1.87 -6.75 -15.38
N LEU A 126 -1.60 -7.59 -16.38
CA LEU A 126 -0.30 -7.66 -17.04
C LEU A 126 0.04 -6.37 -17.81
N THR A 127 -0.95 -5.74 -18.42
CA THR A 127 -0.76 -4.45 -19.12
C THR A 127 -0.61 -3.31 -18.10
N GLY A 128 -1.42 -3.32 -17.05
CA GLY A 128 -1.41 -2.32 -15.98
C GLY A 128 -0.15 -2.37 -15.12
N GLU A 129 0.55 -3.50 -15.05
CA GLU A 129 1.86 -3.59 -14.38
C GLU A 129 2.83 -2.55 -14.92
N LYS A 130 2.92 -2.39 -16.24
CA LYS A 130 3.80 -1.38 -16.87
C LYS A 130 3.40 0.03 -16.47
N LEU A 131 2.11 0.33 -16.44
CA LEU A 131 1.58 1.64 -16.04
C LEU A 131 1.91 1.97 -14.58
N VAL A 132 1.76 1.00 -13.68
CA VAL A 132 2.12 1.19 -12.26
C VAL A 132 3.62 1.39 -12.11
N LEU A 133 4.44 0.57 -12.76
CA LEU A 133 5.90 0.68 -12.71
C LEU A 133 6.39 2.02 -13.26
N SER A 134 5.85 2.47 -14.40
CA SER A 134 6.22 3.77 -14.98
C SER A 134 5.76 4.93 -14.11
N THR A 135 4.55 4.86 -13.56
CA THR A 135 4.01 5.91 -12.65
C THR A 135 4.83 6.02 -11.38
N LEU A 136 5.32 4.89 -10.86
CA LEU A 136 6.18 4.84 -9.67
C LEU A 136 7.65 5.07 -10.00
N GLU A 137 8.00 5.28 -11.27
CA GLU A 137 9.39 5.40 -11.76
C GLU A 137 10.30 4.27 -11.26
N CYS A 138 9.75 3.06 -11.11
CA CYS A 138 10.43 1.90 -10.52
C CYS A 138 11.00 2.13 -9.09
N ASP A 139 10.52 3.13 -8.35
CA ASP A 139 10.82 3.31 -6.92
C ASP A 139 9.88 2.44 -6.08
N LEU A 140 10.29 1.17 -5.96
CA LEU A 140 9.54 0.11 -5.32
C LEU A 140 10.07 -0.26 -3.93
N GLU A 141 11.23 0.28 -3.54
CA GLU A 141 11.86 -0.01 -2.25
C GLU A 141 11.18 0.81 -1.16
N ILE A 142 10.46 0.12 -0.27
CA ILE A 142 9.72 0.74 0.83
C ILE A 142 10.36 0.34 2.16
N GLU A 143 10.88 1.33 2.87
CA GLU A 143 11.26 1.14 4.26
C GLU A 143 10.03 1.23 5.17
N HIS A 144 9.74 0.15 5.89
CA HIS A 144 8.62 0.08 6.83
C HIS A 144 9.09 0.25 8.27
N PRO A 145 8.30 0.88 9.15
CA PRO A 145 8.73 1.17 10.53
C PRO A 145 8.77 -0.06 11.44
N TYR A 146 8.39 -1.26 10.98
CA TYR A 146 8.30 -2.47 11.81
C TYR A 146 9.60 -2.80 12.55
N LYS A 147 10.76 -2.67 11.88
CA LYS A 147 12.07 -2.93 12.50
C LYS A 147 12.35 -1.92 13.61
N LEU A 148 12.15 -0.63 13.33
CA LEU A 148 12.38 0.44 14.29
C LEU A 148 11.47 0.33 15.51
N VAL A 149 10.19 0.01 15.31
CA VAL A 149 9.24 -0.25 16.39
C VAL A 149 9.71 -1.44 17.24
N MET A 150 10.12 -2.53 16.61
CA MET A 150 10.63 -3.71 17.33
C MET A 150 11.88 -3.40 18.14
N ASP A 151 12.84 -2.69 17.55
CA ASP A 151 14.10 -2.32 18.21
C ASP A 151 13.87 -1.32 19.34
N TRP A 152 12.93 -0.38 19.19
CA TRP A 152 12.50 0.50 20.26
C TRP A 152 11.86 -0.27 21.42
N VAL A 153 10.89 -1.15 21.15
CA VAL A 153 10.22 -1.93 22.21
C VAL A 153 11.21 -2.81 22.98
N LYS A 154 12.14 -3.48 22.27
CA LYS A 154 13.19 -4.30 22.91
C LYS A 154 14.11 -3.49 23.83
N ARG A 155 14.42 -2.24 23.47
CA ARG A 155 15.26 -1.35 24.29
C ARG A 155 14.49 -0.80 25.49
N SER A 156 13.20 -0.51 25.32
CA SER A 156 12.37 0.17 26.32
C SER A 156 11.73 -0.77 27.33
N VAL A 157 11.47 -2.04 27.00
CA VAL A 157 10.74 -2.99 27.86
C VAL A 157 11.46 -4.35 27.91
N LYS A 158 11.90 -4.76 29.11
CA LYS A 158 12.65 -6.01 29.34
C LYS A 158 11.78 -7.22 29.77
N THR A 159 10.47 -7.04 29.92
CA THR A 159 9.52 -8.04 30.47
C THR A 159 8.63 -8.68 29.38
N GLU A 160 7.84 -9.68 29.76
CA GLU A 160 6.84 -10.37 28.93
C GLU A 160 5.85 -9.41 28.23
N ASP A 161 5.63 -8.22 28.82
CA ASP A 161 4.79 -7.15 28.27
C ASP A 161 5.32 -6.56 26.96
N GLY A 162 6.62 -6.69 26.69
CA GLY A 162 7.25 -6.18 25.46
C GLY A 162 6.64 -6.81 24.21
N ARG A 163 6.27 -8.10 24.25
CA ARG A 163 5.62 -8.76 23.11
C ARG A 163 4.23 -8.19 22.84
N ARG A 164 3.44 -7.95 23.89
CA ARG A 164 2.09 -7.37 23.79
C ARG A 164 2.15 -5.94 23.26
N LEU A 165 3.10 -5.15 23.77
CA LEU A 165 3.33 -3.78 23.32
C LEU A 165 3.77 -3.74 21.84
N CYS A 166 4.70 -4.62 21.43
CA CYS A 166 5.13 -4.71 20.04
C CYS A 166 3.97 -5.06 19.11
N GLN A 167 3.10 -6.00 19.50
CA GLN A 167 1.93 -6.35 18.71
C GLN A 167 0.95 -5.17 18.60
N ALA A 168 0.67 -4.47 19.70
CA ALA A 168 -0.18 -3.28 19.69
C ALA A 168 0.40 -2.17 18.80
N ALA A 169 1.71 -1.94 18.87
CA ALA A 169 2.40 -0.96 18.03
C ALA A 169 2.36 -1.34 16.54
N PHE A 170 2.54 -2.63 16.20
CA PHE A 170 2.40 -3.10 14.83
C PHE A 170 0.98 -2.96 14.29
N ASN A 171 -0.03 -3.22 15.12
CA ASN A 171 -1.42 -2.97 14.74
C ASN A 171 -1.65 -1.50 14.44
N PHE A 172 -1.12 -0.59 15.27
CA PHE A 172 -1.21 0.85 15.03
C PHE A 172 -0.52 1.27 13.73
N VAL A 173 0.66 0.72 13.43
CA VAL A 173 1.34 0.92 12.13
C VAL A 173 0.44 0.47 10.98
N ASN A 174 -0.15 -0.73 11.07
CA ASN A 174 -1.04 -1.26 10.03
C ASN A 174 -2.30 -0.41 9.85
N ASP A 175 -2.86 0.11 10.94
CA ASP A 175 -4.00 1.02 10.90
C ASP A 175 -3.64 2.34 10.22
N SER A 176 -2.44 2.85 10.48
CA SER A 176 -1.94 4.07 9.85
C SER A 176 -1.79 3.94 8.32
N LEU A 177 -1.49 2.74 7.81
CA LEU A 177 -1.38 2.48 6.36
C LEU A 177 -2.72 2.61 5.63
N ARG A 178 -3.86 2.51 6.33
CA ARG A 178 -5.19 2.75 5.76
C ARG A 178 -5.50 4.24 5.57
N THR A 179 -4.61 5.11 6.05
CA THR A 179 -4.70 6.56 5.91
C THR A 179 -3.63 7.07 4.93
N SER A 180 -3.67 8.35 4.61
CA SER A 180 -2.63 9.01 3.81
C SER A 180 -1.33 9.26 4.60
N LEU A 181 -1.20 8.82 5.86
CA LEU A 181 -0.02 9.10 6.70
C LEU A 181 1.29 8.61 6.06
N CYS A 182 1.28 7.49 5.36
CA CYS A 182 2.45 6.97 4.63
C CYS A 182 2.95 7.89 3.49
N LEU A 183 2.13 8.86 3.07
CA LEU A 183 2.47 9.86 2.05
C LEU A 183 2.87 11.20 2.66
N HIS A 184 2.72 11.38 3.96
CA HIS A 184 3.09 12.63 4.61
C HIS A 184 4.57 12.61 4.95
N ARG A 185 5.23 13.76 4.75
CA ARG A 185 6.50 14.00 5.40
C ARG A 185 6.20 14.09 6.88
N ILE A 186 6.31 12.99 7.61
CA ILE A 186 6.45 13.08 9.07
C ILE A 186 7.76 13.84 9.23
N GLY A 187 7.68 15.13 9.55
CA GLY A 187 8.86 15.91 9.91
C GLY A 187 9.62 15.06 10.93
N CYS A 188 10.81 14.62 10.55
CA CYS A 188 11.59 13.66 11.30
C CYS A 188 11.91 14.23 12.69
N TYR A 189 11.04 13.95 13.66
CA TYR A 189 11.40 13.84 15.07
C TYR A 189 11.35 12.38 15.55
N ILE A 190 10.88 11.43 14.72
CA ILE A 190 10.85 10.00 15.07
C ILE A 190 12.09 9.23 14.55
N TYR A 191 12.84 9.78 13.58
CA TYR A 191 14.03 9.13 12.98
C TYR A 191 15.37 9.69 13.45
N ARG A 192 15.43 10.42 14.58
CA ARG A 192 16.69 10.94 15.14
C ARG A 192 16.90 10.45 16.58
N PHE A 193 16.93 9.13 16.75
CA PHE A 193 17.34 8.47 18.00
C PHE A 193 18.64 7.67 17.79
N GLU A 194 19.60 8.21 17.04
CA GLU A 194 20.94 7.60 16.92
C GLU A 194 22.09 8.48 17.42
N HIS A 195 21.84 9.67 17.99
CA HIS A 195 22.88 10.43 18.67
C HIS A 195 22.32 11.25 19.83
N VAL A 196 22.07 10.59 20.97
CA VAL A 196 22.35 11.09 22.33
C VAL A 196 22.67 9.86 23.20
#